data_AF-A0A5Q6RZG3-F1
#
_entry.id   AF-A0A5Q6RZG3-F1
#
_cell.length_a   1.000
_cell.length_b   1.000
_cell.length_c   1.000
_cell.angle_alpha   90.00
_cell.angle_beta   90.00
_cell.angle_gamma   90.00
#
_symmetry.space_group_name_H-M   'P 1'
#
loop_
_entity.id
_entity.type
_entity.pdbx_description
1 polymer ?
#
loop_
_entity_poly.entity_id
_entity_poly.type
_entity_poly.pdbx_seq_one_letter_code
_entity_poly.pdbx_strand_id
1 'polypeptide(L)'
;MSAIEKTVRARMIVDELRGAPMVRLVAELPDAAPVAIKEGLARRAAAERDGRCDCGAPLQTPLRPRRRAALKRGQLLRGRIDHTSDCPAATAALEAAMMEHGWSLSIDMTGLRGWSL
;
A
#
# COMPACT_ATOMS: atom_id res chain seq x y z
N MET A 1 -13.68 27.40 -12.50
CA MET A 1 -13.61 26.46 -11.37
C MET A 1 -12.90 25.22 -11.87
N SER A 2 -11.69 24.93 -11.37
CA SER A 2 -10.97 23.70 -11.75
C SER A 2 -11.76 22.51 -11.21
N ALA A 3 -12.04 21.51 -12.04
CA ALA A 3 -12.56 20.24 -11.55
C ALA A 3 -11.58 19.70 -10.49
N ILE A 4 -12.07 19.41 -9.29
CA ILE A 4 -11.25 18.76 -8.26
C ILE A 4 -10.94 17.36 -8.78
N GLU A 5 -9.66 17.09 -9.04
CA GLU A 5 -9.17 15.78 -9.43
C GLU A 5 -9.44 14.80 -8.28
N LYS A 6 -10.44 13.93 -8.43
CA LYS A 6 -10.82 12.91 -7.44
C LYS A 6 -9.97 11.66 -7.59
N THR A 7 -8.67 11.81 -7.45
CA THR A 7 -7.72 10.71 -7.62
C THR A 7 -6.75 10.66 -6.45
N VAL A 8 -6.64 9.51 -5.82
CA VAL A 8 -5.52 9.20 -4.94
C VAL A 8 -4.35 8.82 -5.84
N ARG A 9 -3.25 9.56 -5.74
CA ARG A 9 -2.00 9.20 -6.42
C ARG A 9 -1.18 8.36 -5.47
N ALA A 10 -0.52 7.34 -5.98
CA ALA A 10 0.36 6.52 -5.18
C ALA A 10 1.64 6.21 -5.94
N ARG A 11 2.77 6.21 -5.23
CA ARG A 11 4.09 5.95 -5.80
C ARG A 11 4.72 4.74 -5.13
N MET A 12 5.40 3.92 -5.92
CA MET A 12 6.22 2.85 -5.36
C MET A 12 7.57 3.42 -4.91
N ILE A 13 7.90 3.24 -3.63
CA ILE A 13 9.20 3.58 -3.07
C ILE A 13 9.90 2.32 -2.59
N VAL A 14 11.21 2.39 -2.44
CA VAL A 14 11.94 1.35 -1.74
C VAL A 14 12.38 1.84 -0.37
N ASP A 15 12.12 1.00 0.62
CA ASP A 15 12.27 1.23 2.04
C ASP A 15 12.95 0.00 2.66
N GLU A 16 13.14 0.00 3.98
CA GLU A 16 13.67 -1.13 4.72
C GLU A 16 12.68 -1.59 5.79
N LEU A 17 12.38 -2.89 5.83
CA LEU A 17 11.62 -3.52 6.90
C LEU A 17 12.48 -4.58 7.59
N ARG A 18 12.86 -4.31 8.85
CA ARG A 18 13.64 -5.24 9.69
C ARG A 18 14.95 -5.71 9.04
N GLY A 19 15.74 -4.80 8.47
CA GLY A 19 17.03 -5.15 7.85
C GLY A 19 16.94 -5.72 6.43
N ALA A 20 15.76 -5.67 5.79
CA ALA A 20 15.55 -6.17 4.44
C ALA A 20 14.88 -5.12 3.55
N PRO A 21 15.32 -4.96 2.29
CA PRO A 21 14.68 -4.03 1.37
C PRO A 21 13.24 -4.45 1.12
N MET A 22 12.34 -3.47 1.16
CA MET A 22 10.91 -3.62 0.94
C MET A 22 10.42 -2.54 -0.01
N VAL A 23 9.65 -2.95 -1.01
CA VAL A 23 8.96 -2.01 -1.89
C VAL A 23 7.59 -1.71 -1.31
N ARG A 24 7.28 -0.42 -1.13
CA ARG A 24 6.03 0.05 -0.54
C ARG A 24 5.27 0.95 -1.49
N LEU A 25 3.95 0.93 -1.40
CA LEU A 25 3.10 1.87 -2.11
C LEU A 25 2.75 3.02 -1.17
N VAL A 26 3.25 4.22 -1.46
CA VAL A 26 2.95 5.42 -0.69
C VAL A 26 1.90 6.23 -1.41
N ALA A 27 0.72 6.35 -0.82
CA ALA A 27 -0.36 7.17 -1.31
C ALA A 27 -0.17 8.65 -0.92
N GLU A 28 -0.22 9.53 -1.90
CA GLU A 28 -0.45 10.95 -1.73
C GLU A 28 -1.95 11.17 -1.58
N LEU A 29 -2.37 11.52 -0.37
CA LEU A 29 -3.77 11.73 -0.01
C LEU A 29 -4.14 13.20 -0.25
N PRO A 30 -5.03 13.51 -1.20
CA PRO A 30 -5.51 14.89 -1.36
C PRO A 30 -6.32 15.33 -0.13
N ASP A 31 -6.24 16.61 0.22
CA ASP A 31 -7.01 17.16 1.35
C ASP A 31 -8.52 17.03 1.16
N ALA A 32 -8.98 17.03 -0.08
CA ALA A 32 -10.39 16.83 -0.42
C ALA A 32 -10.86 15.35 -0.32
N ALA A 33 -9.95 14.40 -0.08
CA ALA A 33 -10.32 13.00 0.00
C ALA A 33 -11.27 12.71 1.18
N PRO A 34 -12.32 11.90 0.97
CA PRO A 34 -13.21 11.43 2.03
C PRO A 34 -12.45 10.84 3.22
N VAL A 35 -12.98 11.04 4.42
CA VAL A 35 -12.39 10.54 5.68
C VAL A 35 -12.20 9.02 5.63
N ALA A 36 -13.17 8.26 5.10
CA ALA A 36 -13.08 6.81 4.97
C ALA A 36 -11.87 6.36 4.12
N ILE A 37 -11.59 7.05 3.01
CA ILE A 37 -10.45 6.76 2.14
C ILE A 37 -9.14 7.11 2.85
N LYS A 38 -9.07 8.27 3.50
CA LYS A 38 -7.90 8.72 4.27
C LYS A 38 -7.58 7.74 5.40
N GLU A 39 -8.58 7.33 6.16
CA GLU A 39 -8.42 6.40 7.27
C GLU A 39 -7.92 5.03 6.79
N GLY A 40 -8.55 4.45 5.77
CA GLY A 40 -8.15 3.15 5.24
C GLY A 40 -6.70 3.15 4.73
N LEU A 41 -6.29 4.20 4.01
CA LEU A 41 -4.92 4.34 3.51
C LEU A 41 -3.91 4.63 4.62
N ALA A 42 -4.26 5.44 5.62
CA ALA A 42 -3.41 5.68 6.78
C ALA A 42 -3.17 4.38 7.58
N ARG A 43 -4.22 3.57 7.79
CA ARG A 43 -4.11 2.27 8.46
C ARG A 43 -3.26 1.27 7.65
N ARG A 44 -3.33 1.27 6.32
CA ARG A 44 -2.41 0.47 5.48
C ARG A 44 -0.96 0.91 5.65
N ALA A 45 -0.70 2.21 5.59
CA ALA A 45 0.65 2.74 5.75
C ALA A 45 1.25 2.40 7.13
N ALA A 46 0.43 2.45 8.19
CA ALA A 46 0.82 2.00 9.52
C ALA A 46 1.09 0.49 9.55
N ALA A 47 0.18 -0.33 9.01
CA ALA A 47 0.31 -1.78 9.04
C ALA A 47 1.52 -2.31 8.25
N GLU A 48 1.87 -1.67 7.14
CA GLU A 48 3.10 -1.96 6.39
C GLU A 48 4.37 -1.62 7.17
N ARG A 49 4.36 -0.49 7.89
CA ARG A 49 5.50 -0.04 8.70
C ARG A 49 5.70 -0.92 9.93
N ASP A 50 4.61 -1.19 10.64
CA ASP A 50 4.64 -1.86 11.95
C ASP A 50 4.60 -3.39 11.79
N GLY A 51 4.26 -3.87 10.59
CA GLY A 51 4.08 -5.28 10.27
C GLY A 51 2.78 -5.88 10.82
N ARG A 52 1.85 -5.04 11.28
CA ARG A 52 0.55 -5.44 11.82
C ARG A 52 -0.44 -4.27 11.77
N CYS A 53 -1.69 -4.56 11.43
CA CYS A 53 -2.79 -3.60 11.50
C CYS A 53 -3.46 -3.62 12.89
N ASP A 54 -4.10 -2.51 13.28
CA ASP A 54 -4.91 -2.41 14.51
C ASP A 54 -6.08 -3.40 14.56
N CYS A 55 -6.58 -3.85 13.41
CA CYS A 55 -7.58 -4.92 13.34
C CYS A 55 -7.00 -6.31 13.70
N GLY A 56 -5.72 -6.38 14.09
CA GLY A 56 -5.01 -7.59 14.47
C GLY A 56 -4.31 -8.31 13.32
N ALA A 57 -4.61 -7.96 12.05
CA ALA A 57 -4.08 -8.62 10.86
C ALA A 57 -2.55 -8.45 10.74
N PRO A 58 -1.78 -9.54 10.65
CA PRO A 58 -0.32 -9.46 10.51
C PRO A 58 0.10 -9.26 9.05
N LEU A 59 1.25 -8.59 8.85
CA LEU A 59 1.94 -8.59 7.57
C LEU A 59 2.57 -9.95 7.31
N GLN A 60 2.01 -10.66 6.34
CA GLN A 60 2.54 -11.91 5.83
C GLN A 60 3.61 -11.60 4.77
N THR A 61 4.84 -12.00 5.08
CA THR A 61 5.95 -11.93 4.13
C THR A 61 6.33 -13.33 3.66
N PRO A 62 6.80 -13.50 2.41
CA PRO A 62 7.34 -14.77 1.95
C PRO A 62 8.46 -15.27 2.87
N LEU A 63 8.62 -16.59 2.98
CA LEU A 63 9.66 -17.21 3.82
C LEU A 63 11.07 -16.69 3.49
N ARG A 64 11.92 -16.60 4.51
CA ARG A 64 13.29 -16.05 4.41
C ARG A 64 14.12 -16.67 3.26
N PRO A 65 14.13 -18.01 3.03
CA PRO A 65 14.87 -18.58 1.90
C PRO A 65 14.37 -18.08 0.54
N ARG A 66 13.05 -17.95 0.38
CA ARG A 66 12.41 -17.44 -0.84
C ARG A 66 12.77 -15.97 -1.08
N ARG A 67 12.77 -15.14 -0.03
CA ARG A 67 13.21 -13.74 -0.11
C ARG A 67 14.67 -13.62 -0.52
N ARG A 68 15.57 -14.42 0.06
CA ARG A 68 16.99 -14.43 -0.32
C ARG A 68 17.20 -14.84 -1.78
N ALA A 69 16.46 -15.85 -2.25
CA ALA A 69 16.53 -16.29 -3.64
C ALA A 69 16.00 -15.22 -4.61
N ALA A 70 14.92 -14.54 -4.24
CA ALA A 70 14.36 -13.45 -5.04
C ALA A 70 15.30 -12.24 -5.12
N LEU A 71 15.93 -11.86 -4.01
CA LEU A 71 16.93 -10.78 -3.99
C LEU A 71 18.11 -11.08 -4.95
N LYS A 72 18.64 -12.30 -4.92
CA LYS A 72 19.72 -12.73 -5.84
C LYS A 72 19.33 -12.71 -7.31
N ARG A 73 18.03 -12.81 -7.61
CA ARG A 73 17.49 -12.88 -8.98
C ARG A 73 16.86 -11.57 -9.44
N GLY A 74 16.88 -10.55 -8.59
CA GLY A 74 16.12 -9.35 -8.84
C GLY A 74 14.64 -9.58 -9.04
N GLN A 75 14.00 -10.25 -8.09
CA GLN A 75 12.57 -10.51 -8.14
C GLN A 75 11.86 -9.82 -6.98
N LEU A 76 10.78 -9.13 -7.29
CA LEU A 76 9.85 -8.63 -6.28
C LEU A 76 8.96 -9.78 -5.81
N LEU A 77 8.84 -9.92 -4.49
CA LEU A 77 7.86 -10.81 -3.89
C LEU A 77 6.81 -9.98 -3.17
N ARG A 78 5.55 -10.38 -3.32
CA ARG A 78 4.42 -9.69 -2.71
C ARG A 78 4.28 -10.06 -1.23
N GLY A 79 4.26 -9.05 -0.36
CA GLY A 79 3.71 -9.18 1.00
C GLY A 79 2.19 -9.02 0.98
N ARG A 80 1.51 -9.61 1.97
CA ARG A 80 0.04 -9.57 2.07
C ARG A 80 -0.38 -9.23 3.50
N ILE A 81 -1.44 -8.44 3.64
CA ILE A 81 -2.12 -8.20 4.91
C ILE A 81 -3.59 -8.57 4.69
N ASP A 82 -4.07 -9.58 5.41
CA ASP A 82 -5.46 -10.04 5.35
C ASP A 82 -6.27 -9.37 6.45
N HIS A 83 -6.79 -8.19 6.14
CA HIS A 83 -7.64 -7.44 7.04
C HIS A 83 -8.98 -8.15 7.28
N THR A 84 -9.58 -7.89 8.45
CA THR A 84 -10.97 -8.27 8.73
C THR A 84 -11.92 -7.51 7.80
N SER A 85 -13.10 -8.06 7.54
CA SER A 85 -14.07 -7.50 6.58
C SER A 85 -14.59 -6.11 6.97
N ASP A 86 -14.61 -5.81 8.26
CA ASP A 86 -15.02 -4.55 8.86
C ASP A 86 -13.88 -3.53 8.99
N CYS A 87 -12.65 -3.89 8.61
CA CYS A 87 -11.51 -3.00 8.71
C CYS A 87 -11.53 -1.95 7.59
N PRO A 88 -11.37 -0.65 7.89
CA PRO A 88 -11.26 0.39 6.85
C PRO A 88 -10.09 0.19 5.88
N ALA A 89 -9.05 -0.55 6.29
CA ALA A 89 -7.91 -0.86 5.44
C ALA A 89 -8.13 -2.06 4.49
N ALA A 90 -9.24 -2.79 4.66
CA ALA A 90 -9.60 -3.88 3.77
C ALA A 90 -9.79 -3.35 2.34
N THR A 91 -9.35 -4.13 1.35
CA THR A 91 -9.46 -3.74 -0.07
C THR A 91 -10.91 -3.44 -0.46
N ALA A 92 -11.84 -4.30 -0.05
CA ALA A 92 -13.26 -4.09 -0.32
C ALA A 92 -13.80 -2.80 0.31
N ALA A 93 -13.38 -2.45 1.54
CA ALA A 93 -13.81 -1.23 2.21
C ALA A 93 -13.29 0.03 1.48
N LEU A 94 -12.03 0.02 1.05
CA LEU A 94 -11.45 1.12 0.28
C LEU A 94 -12.07 1.26 -1.11
N GLU A 95 -12.29 0.14 -1.82
CA GLU A 95 -12.94 0.13 -3.12
C GLU A 95 -14.38 0.65 -3.03
N ALA A 96 -15.13 0.23 -1.99
CA ALA A 96 -16.49 0.72 -1.74
C ALA A 96 -16.48 2.24 -1.47
N ALA A 97 -15.61 2.73 -0.59
CA ALA A 97 -15.50 4.15 -0.27
C ALA A 97 -15.08 5.00 -1.50
N MET A 98 -14.16 4.48 -2.32
CA MET A 98 -13.75 5.13 -3.57
C MET A 98 -14.93 5.21 -4.55
N MET A 99 -15.66 4.11 -4.74
CA MET A 99 -16.83 4.06 -5.62
C MET A 99 -17.94 5.02 -5.16
N GLU A 100 -18.28 4.99 -3.86
CA GLU A 100 -19.33 5.83 -3.26
C GLU A 100 -19.08 7.33 -3.48
N HIS A 101 -17.83 7.77 -3.40
CA HIS A 101 -17.49 9.19 -3.52
C HIS A 101 -17.01 9.61 -4.93
N GLY A 102 -16.96 8.66 -5.87
CA GLY A 102 -16.46 8.87 -7.23
C GLY A 102 -14.97 9.19 -7.30
N TRP A 103 -14.17 8.49 -6.49
CA TRP A 103 -12.71 8.57 -6.45
C TRP A 103 -12.06 7.38 -7.16
N SER A 104 -10.86 7.59 -7.69
CA SER A 104 -10.03 6.55 -8.30
C SER A 104 -8.62 6.49 -7.69
N LEU A 105 -7.93 5.37 -7.91
CA LEU A 105 -6.52 5.19 -7.54
C LEU A 105 -5.66 5.22 -8.81
N SER A 106 -4.64 6.08 -8.83
CA SER A 106 -3.58 6.09 -9.84
C SER A 106 -2.27 5.66 -9.19
N ILE A 107 -1.60 4.67 -9.77
CA ILE A 107 -0.32 4.16 -9.27
C ILE A 107 0.78 4.51 -10.28
N ASP A 108 1.73 5.32 -9.83
CA ASP A 108 2.98 5.58 -10.54
C ASP A 108 4.01 4.49 -10.19
N MET A 109 4.35 3.70 -11.21
CA MET A 109 5.35 2.63 -11.13
C MET A 109 6.75 3.10 -11.55
N THR A 110 6.93 4.35 -11.97
CA THR A 110 8.23 4.85 -12.47
C THR A 110 9.32 4.86 -11.40
N GLY A 111 8.96 4.93 -10.11
CA GLY A 111 9.88 4.82 -8.98
C GLY A 111 10.68 3.51 -8.92
N LEU A 112 10.27 2.48 -9.66
CA LEU A 112 11.00 1.22 -9.79
C LEU A 112 12.07 1.21 -10.89
N ARG A 113 12.09 2.20 -11.79
CA ARG A 113 12.95 2.19 -12.99
C ARG A 113 14.44 2.44 -12.70
N GLY A 114 14.79 2.91 -11.51
CA GLY A 114 16.18 3.12 -11.06
C GLY A 114 16.76 1.98 -10.22
N TRP A 115 15.96 0.95 -9.92
CA TRP A 115 16.42 -0.23 -9.19
C TRP A 115 16.90 -1.28 -10.19
N SER A 116 18.20 -1.23 -10.50
CA SER A 116 18.91 -2.38 -11.07
C SER A 116 19.05 -3.41 -9.95
N LEU A 117 18.40 -4.55 -10.12
CA LEU A 117 18.48 -5.66 -9.18
C LEU A 117 19.73 -6.52 -9.42
#